data_AF-A0A1G3QKF9-F1
#
_entry.id   AF-A0A1G3QKF9-F1
#
_cell.length_a   1.000
_cell.length_b   1.000
_cell.length_c   1.000
_cell.angle_alpha   90.00
_cell.angle_beta   90.00
_cell.angle_gamma   90.00
#
_symmetry.space_group_name_H-M   'P 1'
#
loop_
_entity.id
_entity.type
_entity.pdbx_description
1 polymer ?
#
loop_
_entity_poly.entity_id
_entity_poly.type
_entity_poly.pdbx_seq_one_letter_code
_entity_poly.pdbx_strand_id
1 'polypeptide(L)'
;MRQSIKNLCKEARACQGYDNEILFRLDDNISRLGPFGVGEISMNRAKYFRARMEADAANSRGDSDAYSRFLAEVGASDKAYRENIEELEALQKERERMKVFHDEIGKPKPITCPLTGDVCGGVR
;
A
#
# COMPACT_ATOMS: atom_id res chain seq x y z
N MET A 1 4.93 -11.85 -0.22
CA MET A 1 4.34 -10.51 -0.06
C MET A 1 2.82 -10.51 -0.30
N ARG A 2 2.34 -10.97 -1.46
CA ARG A 2 0.88 -11.11 -1.77
C ARG A 2 0.02 -11.81 -0.71
N GLN A 3 0.49 -12.91 -0.09
CA GLN A 3 -0.26 -13.57 1.00
C GLN A 3 -0.39 -12.65 2.23
N SER A 4 0.64 -11.87 2.54
CA SER A 4 0.68 -10.98 3.72
C SER A 4 -0.33 -9.85 3.60
N ILE A 5 -0.48 -9.26 2.41
CA ILE A 5 -1.44 -8.19 2.17
C ILE A 5 -2.87 -8.72 2.16
N LYS A 6 -3.11 -9.86 1.51
CA LYS A 6 -4.44 -10.51 1.57
C LYS A 6 -4.84 -10.84 3.00
N ASN A 7 -3.90 -11.26 3.84
CA ASN A 7 -4.14 -11.48 5.27
C ASN A 7 -4.40 -10.17 6.00
N LEU A 8 -3.60 -9.13 5.78
CA LEU A 8 -3.79 -7.82 6.40
C LEU A 8 -5.14 -7.18 6.04
N CYS A 9 -5.53 -7.20 4.77
CA CYS A 9 -6.86 -6.72 4.36
C CYS A 9 -7.99 -7.58 4.94
N LYS A 10 -7.76 -8.89 5.15
CA LYS A 10 -8.75 -9.77 5.80
C LYS A 10 -8.86 -9.49 7.29
N GLU A 11 -7.74 -9.26 7.97
CA GLU A 11 -7.67 -8.85 9.38
C GLU A 11 -8.35 -7.50 9.58
N ALA A 12 -8.06 -6.51 8.74
CA ALA A 12 -8.71 -5.21 8.75
C ALA A 12 -10.23 -5.31 8.59
N ARG A 13 -10.71 -6.21 7.71
CA ARG A 13 -12.15 -6.46 7.53
C ARG A 13 -12.81 -7.20 8.68
N ALA A 14 -12.06 -8.06 9.37
CA ALA A 14 -12.56 -8.82 10.52
C ALA A 14 -12.70 -7.91 11.75
N CYS A 15 -11.82 -6.92 11.90
CA CYS A 15 -11.90 -5.90 12.92
C CYS A 15 -12.86 -4.78 12.50
N GLN A 16 -14.15 -4.94 12.81
CA GLN A 16 -15.16 -3.88 12.63
C GLN A 16 -14.97 -2.66 13.57
N GLY A 17 -14.01 -2.75 14.51
CA GLY A 17 -13.62 -1.68 15.43
C GLY A 17 -12.20 -1.16 15.17
N TYR A 18 -11.90 0.03 15.68
CA TYR A 18 -10.63 0.73 15.47
C TYR A 18 -9.46 0.06 16.22
N ASP A 19 -8.79 -0.88 15.56
CA ASP A 19 -7.49 -1.34 16.01
C ASP A 19 -6.39 -0.44 15.43
N ASN A 20 -5.86 0.44 16.27
CA ASN A 20 -4.78 1.35 15.91
C ASN A 20 -3.53 0.61 15.40
N GLU A 21 -3.30 -0.64 15.83
CA GLU A 21 -2.19 -1.47 15.36
C GLU A 21 -2.38 -1.85 13.89
N ILE A 22 -3.60 -2.19 13.48
CA ILE A 22 -3.92 -2.52 12.09
C ILE A 22 -3.74 -1.30 11.19
N LEU A 23 -4.18 -0.12 11.64
CA LEU A 23 -4.01 1.13 10.89
C LEU A 23 -2.56 1.54 10.75
N PHE A 24 -1.79 1.41 11.82
CA PHE A 24 -0.35 1.68 11.77
C PHE A 24 0.34 0.75 10.77
N ARG A 25 -0.01 -0.54 10.75
CA ARG A 25 0.53 -1.51 9.77
C ARG A 25 0.10 -1.20 8.34
N LEU A 26 -1.14 -0.75 8.12
CA LEU A 26 -1.60 -0.30 6.80
C LEU A 26 -0.80 0.92 6.34
N ASP A 27 -0.64 1.93 7.20
CA ASP A 27 0.09 3.17 6.89
C ASP A 27 1.59 2.91 6.64
N ASP A 28 2.21 2.03 7.42
CA ASP A 28 3.61 1.59 7.21
C ASP A 28 3.78 0.89 5.85
N ASN A 29 2.87 -0.02 5.48
CA ASN A 29 2.93 -0.68 4.17
C ASN A 29 2.67 0.28 3.00
N ILE A 30 1.74 1.23 3.17
CA ILE A 30 1.49 2.29 2.18
C ILE A 30 2.74 3.16 2.02
N SER A 31 3.42 3.51 3.10
CA SER A 31 4.68 4.26 3.06
C SER A 31 5.81 3.48 2.38
N ARG A 32 5.91 2.17 2.67
CA ARG A 32 6.89 1.23 2.09
C ARG A 32 6.68 0.96 0.60
N LEU A 33 5.44 1.05 0.10
CA LEU A 33 5.14 0.85 -1.31
C LEU A 33 5.04 2.17 -2.09
N GLY A 34 4.58 3.25 -1.45
CA GLY A 34 4.21 4.51 -2.07
C GLY A 34 5.33 5.56 -2.22
N PRO A 35 4.97 6.78 -2.66
CA PRO A 35 5.92 7.79 -3.16
C PRO A 35 6.69 8.55 -2.08
N PHE A 36 6.39 8.34 -0.78
CA PHE A 36 6.99 9.09 0.33
C PHE A 36 8.07 8.30 1.11
N GLY A 37 8.41 7.08 0.70
CA GLY A 37 9.46 6.24 1.30
C GLY A 37 10.43 5.64 0.27
N VAL A 38 11.34 4.75 0.72
CA VAL A 38 12.23 3.92 -0.13
C VAL A 38 11.40 2.85 -0.86
N GLY A 39 10.39 3.31 -1.60
CA GLY A 39 9.25 2.53 -2.02
C GLY A 39 9.64 1.40 -2.97
N GLU A 40 9.15 0.18 -2.76
CA GLU A 40 9.42 -0.93 -3.69
C GLU A 40 8.93 -0.62 -5.11
N ILE A 41 7.88 0.20 -5.27
CA ILE A 41 7.44 0.73 -6.57
C ILE A 41 8.57 1.54 -7.23
N SER A 42 9.16 2.50 -6.52
CA SER A 42 10.24 3.35 -7.01
C SER A 42 11.48 2.53 -7.37
N MET A 43 11.83 1.54 -6.55
CA MET A 43 12.95 0.64 -6.83
C MET A 43 12.70 -0.23 -8.06
N ASN A 44 11.51 -0.84 -8.19
CA ASN A 44 11.18 -1.68 -9.34
C ASN A 44 11.06 -0.85 -10.63
N ARG A 45 10.60 0.40 -10.54
CA ARG A 45 10.62 1.36 -11.64
C ARG A 45 12.04 1.69 -12.08
N ALA A 46 12.96 1.92 -11.14
CA ALA A 46 14.36 2.17 -11.45
C ALA A 46 15.03 0.94 -12.11
N LYS A 47 14.77 -0.26 -11.59
CA LYS A 47 15.25 -1.53 -12.19
C LYS A 47 14.72 -1.71 -13.62
N TYR A 48 13.44 -1.43 -13.85
CA TYR A 48 12.84 -1.47 -15.19
C TYR A 48 13.59 -0.56 -16.16
N PHE A 49 13.79 0.72 -15.80
CA PHE A 49 14.49 1.66 -16.69
C PHE A 49 15.95 1.27 -16.93
N ARG A 50 16.63 0.79 -15.88
CA ARG A 50 18.01 0.32 -16.00
C ARG A 50 18.12 -0.87 -16.96
N ALA A 51 17.31 -1.91 -16.74
CA ALA A 51 17.30 -3.09 -17.60
C ALA A 51 16.94 -2.72 -19.05
N ARG A 52 16.05 -1.73 -19.24
CA ARG A 52 15.70 -1.25 -20.58
C ARG A 52 16.87 -0.56 -21.27
N MET A 53 17.58 0.32 -20.57
CA MET A 53 18.78 0.96 -21.10
C MET A 53 19.88 -0.05 -21.43
N GLU A 54 20.06 -1.07 -20.58
CA GLU A 54 21.05 -2.14 -20.81
C GLU A 54 20.67 -3.03 -22.01
N ALA A 55 19.36 -3.30 -22.20
CA ALA A 55 18.85 -3.98 -23.39
C ALA A 55 19.12 -3.16 -24.66
N ASP A 56 18.73 -1.89 -24.68
CA ASP A 56 18.92 -1.03 -25.86
C ASP A 56 20.41 -0.88 -26.20
N ALA A 57 21.29 -0.79 -25.19
CA ALA A 57 22.74 -0.79 -25.38
C ALA A 57 23.26 -2.13 -25.94
N ALA A 58 22.79 -3.27 -25.45
CA ALA A 58 23.16 -4.59 -25.97
C ALA A 58 22.74 -4.75 -27.44
N ASN A 59 21.51 -4.33 -27.78
CA ASN A 59 21.01 -4.33 -29.15
C ASN A 59 21.87 -3.45 -30.07
N SER A 60 22.27 -2.26 -29.62
CA SER A 60 23.15 -1.37 -30.39
C SER A 60 24.54 -1.94 -30.67
N ARG A 61 25.03 -2.84 -29.80
CA ARG A 61 26.30 -3.57 -29.97
C ARG A 61 26.16 -4.85 -30.79
N GLY A 62 24.95 -5.22 -31.20
CA GLY A 62 24.68 -6.49 -31.88
C GLY A 62 24.78 -7.73 -30.99
N ASP A 63 24.74 -7.55 -29.66
CA ASP A 63 24.80 -8.65 -28.69
C ASP A 63 23.39 -9.16 -28.38
N SER A 64 22.91 -10.05 -29.24
CA SER A 64 21.56 -10.64 -29.18
C SER A 64 21.31 -11.45 -27.89
N ASP A 65 22.34 -12.07 -27.34
CA ASP A 65 22.25 -12.88 -26.12
C ASP A 65 22.07 -11.99 -24.89
N ALA A 66 22.88 -10.93 -24.77
CA ALA A 66 22.72 -9.95 -23.71
C ALA A 66 21.38 -9.20 -23.83
N TYR A 67 20.98 -8.83 -25.05
CA TYR A 67 19.69 -8.19 -25.31
C TYR A 67 18.51 -9.04 -24.82
N SER A 68 18.50 -10.34 -25.14
CA SER A 68 17.45 -11.25 -24.73
C SER A 68 17.37 -11.42 -23.21
N ARG A 69 18.51 -11.46 -22.52
CA ARG A 69 18.56 -11.51 -21.05
C ARG A 69 18.00 -10.24 -20.43
N PHE A 70 18.42 -9.07 -20.87
CA PHE A 70 17.92 -7.80 -20.34
C PHE A 70 16.43 -7.59 -20.64
N LEU A 71 15.91 -8.06 -21.78
CA LEU A 71 14.46 -8.06 -22.03
C LEU A 71 13.68 -8.91 -21.04
N ALA A 72 14.21 -10.06 -20.62
CA ALA A 72 13.59 -10.86 -19.58
C ALA A 72 13.56 -10.12 -18.22
N GLU A 73 14.63 -9.39 -17.89
CA GLU A 73 14.70 -8.55 -16.68
C GLU A 73 13.75 -7.35 -16.74
N VAL A 74 13.56 -6.75 -17.91
CA VAL A 74 12.54 -5.71 -18.15
C VAL A 74 11.16 -6.28 -17.88
N GLY A 75 10.84 -7.47 -18.40
CA GLY A 75 9.55 -8.13 -18.17
C GLY A 75 9.30 -8.45 -16.69
N ALA A 76 10.33 -8.95 -15.99
CA ALA A 76 10.25 -9.24 -14.56
C ALA A 76 10.04 -7.96 -13.72
N SER A 77 10.76 -6.88 -14.06
CA SER A 77 10.68 -5.61 -13.35
C SER A 77 9.35 -4.87 -13.62
N ASP A 78 8.85 -4.89 -14.85
CA ASP A 78 7.53 -4.32 -15.20
C ASP A 78 6.40 -5.06 -14.47
N LYS A 79 6.46 -6.40 -14.46
CA LYS A 79 5.50 -7.19 -13.69
C LYS A 79 5.53 -6.80 -12.22
N ALA A 80 6.70 -6.82 -11.57
CA ALA A 80 6.81 -6.45 -10.16
C ALA A 80 6.37 -5.01 -9.88
N TYR A 81 6.62 -4.07 -10.81
CA TYR A 81 6.15 -2.70 -10.70
C TYR A 81 4.62 -2.60 -10.71
N ARG A 82 3.95 -3.28 -11.64
CA ARG A 82 2.47 -3.31 -11.70
C ARG A 82 1.85 -3.97 -10.49
N GLU A 83 2.41 -5.11 -10.05
CA GLU A 83 1.91 -5.82 -8.88
C GLU A 83 1.98 -4.93 -7.62
N ASN A 84 3.05 -4.14 -7.46
CA ASN A 84 3.17 -3.21 -6.33
C ASN A 84 2.18 -2.04 -6.41
N ILE A 85 1.84 -1.55 -7.62
CA ILE A 85 0.82 -0.51 -7.80
C ILE A 85 -0.55 -1.02 -7.37
N GLU A 86 -0.95 -2.20 -7.86
CA GLU A 86 -2.22 -2.84 -7.49
C GLU A 86 -2.31 -3.07 -5.97
N GLU A 87 -1.19 -3.46 -5.34
CA GLU A 87 -1.10 -3.65 -3.89
C GLU A 87 -1.27 -2.33 -3.12
N LEU A 88 -0.62 -1.24 -3.58
CA LEU A 88 -0.76 0.07 -2.96
C LEU A 88 -2.21 0.60 -3.04
N GLU A 89 -2.86 0.47 -4.19
CA GLU A 89 -4.26 0.89 -4.38
C GLU A 89 -5.21 0.13 -3.44
N ALA A 90 -5.01 -1.19 -3.30
CA ALA A 90 -5.82 -2.01 -2.41
C ALA A 90 -5.68 -1.58 -0.93
N LEU A 91 -4.46 -1.28 -0.48
CA LEU A 91 -4.18 -0.83 0.88
C LEU A 91 -4.76 0.57 1.14
N GLN A 92 -4.63 1.50 0.19
CA GLN A 92 -5.22 2.84 0.30
C GLN A 92 -6.74 2.78 0.44
N LYS A 93 -7.41 1.93 -0.35
CA LYS A 93 -8.85 1.73 -0.27
C LYS A 93 -9.30 1.14 1.07
N GLU A 94 -8.52 0.20 1.63
CA GLU A 94 -8.83 -0.37 2.94
C GLU A 94 -8.60 0.66 4.07
N ARG A 95 -7.55 1.49 3.97
CA ARG A 95 -7.32 2.62 4.87
C ARG A 95 -8.48 3.61 4.87
N GLU A 96 -8.98 4.00 3.69
CA GLU A 96 -10.14 4.89 3.57
C GLU A 96 -11.39 4.30 4.20
N ARG A 97 -11.65 3.01 3.97
CA ARG A 97 -12.77 2.30 4.62
C ARG A 97 -12.65 2.35 6.13
N MET A 98 -11.48 2.00 6.67
CA MET A 98 -11.24 2.07 8.12
C MET A 98 -11.48 3.50 8.60
N LYS A 99 -10.94 4.54 7.96
CA LYS A 99 -11.16 5.93 8.35
C LYS A 99 -12.65 6.31 8.47
N VAL A 100 -13.51 5.85 7.56
CA VAL A 100 -14.97 6.06 7.67
C VAL A 100 -15.52 5.44 8.97
N PHE A 101 -15.12 4.20 9.31
CA PHE A 101 -15.50 3.58 10.58
C PHE A 101 -15.02 4.38 11.81
N HIS A 102 -13.83 4.98 11.75
CA HIS A 102 -13.35 5.88 12.81
C HIS A 102 -14.30 7.04 13.05
N ASP A 103 -14.60 7.72 11.95
CA ASP A 103 -15.13 9.07 11.98
C ASP A 103 -16.65 9.03 12.17
N GLU A 104 -17.29 7.92 11.78
CA GLU A 104 -18.75 7.71 11.85
C GLU A 104 -19.18 6.81 13.02
N ILE A 105 -18.38 5.81 13.43
CA ILE A 105 -18.78 4.81 14.45
C ILE A 105 -17.96 4.93 15.74
N GLY A 106 -16.70 5.35 15.64
CA GLY A 106 -15.75 5.46 16.77
C GLY A 106 -15.82 6.75 17.59
N LYS A 107 -16.61 7.76 17.17
CA LYS A 107 -16.84 8.92 18.04
C LYS A 107 -17.53 8.44 19.32
N PRO A 108 -17.03 8.75 20.53
CA PRO A 108 -17.80 8.53 21.74
C PRO A 108 -19.16 9.18 21.52
N LYS A 109 -20.22 8.35 21.50
CA LYS A 109 -21.57 8.89 21.43
C LYS A 109 -21.73 9.76 22.68
N PRO A 110 -22.19 11.01 22.55
CA PRO A 110 -22.42 11.85 23.71
C PRO A 110 -23.33 11.10 24.68
N ILE A 111 -22.80 10.74 25.85
CA ILE A 111 -23.60 10.14 26.91
C ILE A 111 -24.14 11.31 27.71
N THR A 112 -25.43 11.57 27.60
CA THR A 112 -26.12 12.47 28.54
C THR A 112 -26.18 11.79 29.90
N CYS A 113 -25.57 12.40 30.91
CA CYS A 113 -25.70 11.98 32.29
C CYS A 113 -27.19 12.03 32.71
N PRO A 114 -27.81 10.91 33.10
CA PRO A 114 -29.24 10.89 33.45
C PRO A 114 -29.56 11.65 34.75
N LEU A 115 -28.55 12.04 35.52
CA LEU A 115 -28.69 12.78 36.78
C LEU A 115 -28.51 14.29 36.64
N THR A 116 -27.70 14.75 35.67
CA THR A 116 -27.37 16.18 35.51
C THR A 116 -27.77 16.76 34.16
N GLY A 117 -28.10 15.93 33.17
CA GLY A 117 -28.38 16.37 31.80
C GLY A 117 -27.14 16.80 31.01
N ASP A 118 -25.95 16.78 31.63
CA ASP A 118 -24.70 17.16 30.98
C ASP A 118 -24.27 16.10 29.96
N VAL A 119 -23.78 16.57 28.82
CA VAL A 119 -23.19 15.72 27.78
C VAL A 119 -21.72 15.51 28.10
N CYS A 120 -21.36 14.32 28.57
CA CYS A 120 -19.96 13.93 28.77
C CYS A 120 -19.44 13.18 27.54
N GLY A 121 -18.23 13.50 27.09
CA GLY A 121 -17.52 12.71 26.08
C GLY A 121 -17.81 13.08 24.63
N GLY A 122 -18.17 14.34 24.35
CA GLY A 122 -18.20 14.89 22.99
C GLY A 122 -17.32 16.11 22.92
N VAL A 123 -16.00 15.95 22.80
CA VAL A 123 -15.12 17.07 22.46
C VAL A 123 -14.37 16.74 21.18
N ARG A 124 -14.44 17.71 20.27
CA ARG A 124 -13.90 17.76 18.91
C ARG A 124 -12.43 17.39 18.82
#